data_AF-A0A1W1WZT3-F1
#
_entry.id   AF-A0A1W1WZT3-F1
#
_cell.length_a   1.000
_cell.length_b   1.000
_cell.length_c   1.000
_cell.angle_alpha   90.00
_cell.angle_beta   90.00
_cell.angle_gamma   90.00
#
_symmetry.space_group_name_H-M   'P 1'
#
loop_
_entity.id
_entity.type
_entity.pdbx_description
1 polymer ?
#
loop_
_entity_poly.entity_id
_entity_poly.type
_entity_poly.pdbx_seq_one_letter_code
_entity_poly.pdbx_strand_id
1 'polypeptide(L)'
;MQEIRKFSTLKSGYSSGVKDWEEFIACWKNSYAPSRYNVSLILHGNFDEGGASLNRVSDGIHGLELRLGLGLPSSYKDFLLAFRPSFLRESEFEWGDEFYGFFSPEQVGFFSDLRPELKCVISHPAIETADERYYIYGVDQDGVAVRTRYLDKAILVGLAGDNPILLHSDEKTLDGEMECSIWGSVGVYRAPTFSELMRQVSVSEIKSGSWGAIPIAQADLVNTCAEKIKILDVWWR
;
A
#
# COMPACT_ATOMS: atom_id res chain seq x y z
N MET A 1 5.71 -0.86 -30.76
CA MET A 1 4.88 0.15 -30.07
C MET A 1 3.83 -0.62 -29.30
N GLN A 2 3.93 -0.65 -27.97
CA GLN A 2 2.93 -1.28 -27.11
C GLN A 2 1.80 -0.25 -26.94
N GLU A 3 0.56 -0.65 -27.25
CA GLU A 3 -0.61 0.23 -27.16
C GLU A 3 -0.80 0.65 -25.69
N ILE A 4 -0.79 1.95 -25.42
CA ILE A 4 -0.94 2.49 -24.06
C ILE A 4 -2.40 2.31 -23.66
N ARG A 5 -2.67 1.24 -22.92
CA ARG A 5 -3.99 1.00 -22.34
C ARG A 5 -4.16 1.96 -21.17
N LYS A 6 -5.27 2.69 -21.16
CA LYS A 6 -5.64 3.53 -20.03
C LYS A 6 -5.82 2.66 -18.79
N PHE A 7 -5.29 3.07 -17.64
CA PHE A 7 -5.38 2.33 -16.38
C PHE A 7 -6.82 1.89 -16.06
N SER A 8 -7.79 2.79 -16.30
CA SER A 8 -9.22 2.54 -16.11
C SER A 8 -9.87 1.48 -17.02
N THR A 9 -9.15 1.00 -18.03
CA THR A 9 -9.62 -0.06 -18.93
C THR A 9 -9.06 -1.44 -18.58
N LEU A 10 -8.09 -1.48 -17.67
CA LEU A 10 -7.42 -2.69 -17.24
C LEU A 10 -8.15 -3.29 -16.04
N LYS A 11 -8.25 -4.61 -15.99
CA LYS A 11 -8.62 -5.31 -14.75
C LYS A 11 -7.36 -5.50 -13.92
N SER A 12 -7.49 -5.38 -12.60
CA SER A 12 -6.39 -5.58 -11.69
C SER A 12 -5.94 -7.05 -11.62
N GLY A 13 -6.87 -7.97 -11.84
CA GLY A 13 -6.63 -9.40 -11.66
C GLY A 13 -6.64 -9.85 -10.20
N TYR A 14 -6.89 -8.97 -9.23
CA TYR A 14 -7.00 -9.33 -7.83
C TYR A 14 -8.08 -10.39 -7.63
N SER A 15 -7.70 -11.54 -7.08
CA SER A 15 -8.59 -12.69 -6.91
C SER A 15 -8.45 -13.36 -5.54
N SER A 16 -7.85 -12.67 -4.58
CA SER A 16 -7.70 -13.15 -3.21
C SER A 16 -8.85 -12.71 -2.32
N GLY A 17 -8.95 -13.33 -1.15
CA GLY A 17 -9.86 -12.89 -0.08
C GLY A 17 -9.16 -12.84 1.28
N VAL A 18 -9.92 -12.54 2.33
CA VAL A 18 -9.43 -12.40 3.72
C VAL A 18 -8.51 -13.56 4.16
N LYS A 19 -8.86 -14.81 3.86
CA LYS A 19 -8.04 -15.97 4.25
C LYS A 19 -6.67 -15.99 3.58
N ASP A 20 -6.60 -15.62 2.30
CA ASP A 20 -5.32 -15.54 1.58
C ASP A 20 -4.42 -14.45 2.20
N TRP A 21 -5.03 -13.34 2.64
CA TRP A 21 -4.33 -12.29 3.39
C TRP A 21 -3.86 -12.75 4.76
N GLU A 22 -4.66 -13.50 5.51
CA GLU A 22 -4.24 -14.09 6.79
C GLU A 22 -3.02 -15.01 6.59
N GLU A 23 -3.04 -15.88 5.57
CA GLU A 23 -1.91 -16.75 5.21
C GLU A 23 -0.67 -15.96 4.76
N PHE A 24 -0.87 -14.92 3.96
CA PHE A 24 0.18 -14.02 3.48
C PHE A 24 0.89 -13.33 4.65
N ILE A 25 0.13 -12.70 5.54
CA ILE A 25 0.67 -11.93 6.67
C ILE A 25 1.35 -12.87 7.66
N ALA A 26 0.77 -14.04 7.95
CA ALA A 26 1.39 -15.05 8.79
C ALA A 26 2.73 -15.54 8.20
N CYS A 27 2.79 -15.80 6.89
CA CYS A 27 4.03 -16.15 6.22
C CYS A 27 5.08 -15.04 6.35
N TRP A 28 4.69 -13.79 6.10
CA TRP A 28 5.59 -12.65 6.18
C TRP A 28 6.14 -12.48 7.60
N LYS A 29 5.27 -12.52 8.62
CA LYS A 29 5.66 -12.42 10.03
C LYS A 29 6.65 -13.51 10.44
N ASN A 30 6.42 -14.74 10.01
CA ASN A 30 7.27 -15.90 10.35
C ASN A 30 8.58 -15.93 9.57
N SER A 31 8.62 -15.33 8.38
CA SER A 31 9.80 -15.30 7.52
C SER A 31 10.69 -14.09 7.80
N TYR A 32 10.15 -13.07 8.47
CA TYR A 32 10.88 -11.89 8.87
C TYR A 32 11.79 -12.21 10.07
N ALA A 33 13.10 -12.15 9.84
CA ALA A 33 14.09 -12.26 10.91
C ALA A 33 14.41 -10.85 11.47
N PRO A 34 14.07 -10.53 12.73
CA PRO A 34 14.37 -9.23 13.28
C PRO A 34 15.89 -9.03 13.33
N SER A 35 16.40 -8.08 12.55
CA SER A 35 17.74 -7.54 12.76
C SER A 35 17.69 -6.40 13.78
N ARG A 36 18.83 -6.00 14.37
CA ARG A 36 18.92 -5.04 15.48
C ARG A 36 18.32 -3.65 15.21
N TYR A 37 17.88 -3.33 14.00
CA TYR A 37 17.39 -2.00 13.60
C TYR A 37 16.14 -2.00 12.69
N ASN A 38 15.48 -3.14 12.46
CA ASN A 38 14.42 -3.18 11.44
C ASN A 38 13.00 -3.18 12.05
N VAL A 39 12.31 -2.07 11.82
CA VAL A 39 10.87 -1.89 11.96
C VAL A 39 10.19 -2.40 10.67
N SER A 40 9.21 -3.29 10.81
CA SER A 40 8.46 -3.89 9.69
C SER A 40 6.99 -3.47 9.77
N LEU A 41 6.38 -3.23 8.61
CA LEU A 41 5.00 -2.75 8.51
C LEU A 41 3.97 -3.67 9.18
N ILE A 42 4.30 -4.95 9.37
CA ILE A 42 3.39 -5.95 9.92
C ILE A 42 3.62 -6.26 11.40
N LEU A 43 4.61 -5.63 12.06
CA LEU A 43 4.91 -5.92 13.47
C LEU A 43 3.84 -5.41 14.44
N HIS A 44 3.16 -4.32 14.08
CA HIS A 44 2.10 -3.70 14.91
C HIS A 44 0.69 -4.23 14.58
N GLY A 45 0.59 -5.34 13.84
CA GLY A 45 -0.66 -6.05 13.59
C GLY A 45 -1.01 -7.01 14.73
N ASN A 46 -2.21 -6.86 15.31
CA ASN A 46 -2.68 -7.72 16.40
C ASN A 46 -3.32 -9.02 15.87
N PHE A 47 -2.47 -10.01 15.57
CA PHE A 47 -2.92 -11.37 15.24
C PHE A 47 -3.33 -12.19 16.47
N ASP A 48 -2.82 -11.84 17.66
CA ASP A 48 -3.03 -12.57 18.90
C ASP A 48 -3.70 -11.67 19.94
N GLU A 49 -4.97 -11.97 20.24
CA GLU A 49 -5.79 -11.59 21.41
C GLU A 49 -6.00 -10.10 21.79
N GLY A 50 -5.48 -9.13 21.04
CA GLY A 50 -5.70 -7.68 21.32
C GLY A 50 -6.26 -6.85 20.16
N GLY A 51 -6.60 -7.47 19.03
CA GLY A 51 -7.04 -6.77 17.82
C GLY A 51 -8.45 -6.22 17.91
N ALA A 52 -8.77 -5.24 17.05
CA ALA A 52 -10.16 -4.84 16.86
C ALA A 52 -10.98 -6.06 16.41
N SER A 53 -12.16 -6.27 17.01
CA SER A 53 -13.04 -7.37 16.60
C SER A 53 -13.41 -7.24 15.13
N LEU A 54 -13.63 -8.37 14.44
CA LEU A 54 -13.99 -8.38 13.02
C LEU A 54 -15.17 -7.46 12.71
N ASN A 55 -16.18 -7.45 13.59
CA ASN A 55 -17.34 -6.56 13.48
C ASN A 55 -16.93 -5.08 13.54
N ARG A 56 -16.05 -4.71 14.49
CA ARG A 56 -15.55 -3.34 14.60
C ARG A 56 -14.79 -2.90 13.35
N VAL A 57 -13.96 -3.78 12.79
CA VAL A 57 -13.22 -3.47 11.56
C VAL A 57 -14.17 -3.33 10.38
N SER A 58 -15.16 -4.23 10.24
CA SER A 58 -16.18 -4.17 9.19
C SER A 58 -17.00 -2.88 9.26
N ASP A 59 -17.46 -2.51 10.45
CA ASP A 59 -18.18 -1.25 10.69
C ASP A 59 -17.28 -0.04 10.41
N GLY A 60 -16.00 -0.13 10.79
CA GLY A 60 -14.98 0.88 10.50
C GLY A 60 -14.74 1.07 9.00
N ILE A 61 -14.70 -0.01 8.21
CA ILE A 61 -14.59 0.04 6.75
C ILE A 61 -15.81 0.78 6.16
N HIS A 62 -17.02 0.41 6.60
CA HIS A 62 -18.23 1.08 6.12
C HIS A 62 -18.25 2.57 6.49
N GLY A 63 -17.90 2.91 7.73
CA GLY A 63 -17.76 4.29 8.17
C GLY A 63 -16.71 5.06 7.38
N LEU A 64 -15.58 4.43 7.04
CA LEU A 64 -14.54 5.02 6.22
C LEU A 64 -15.01 5.30 4.79
N GLU A 65 -15.68 4.35 4.13
CA GLU A 65 -16.27 4.55 2.80
C GLU A 65 -17.30 5.70 2.79
N LEU A 66 -18.12 5.81 3.84
CA LEU A 66 -19.06 6.93 4.02
C LEU A 66 -18.34 8.27 4.22
N ARG A 67 -17.30 8.33 5.06
CA ARG A 67 -16.52 9.56 5.31
C ARG A 67 -15.78 10.04 4.06
N LEU A 68 -15.22 9.11 3.28
CA LEU A 68 -14.52 9.44 2.04
C LEU A 68 -15.47 9.67 0.85
N GLY A 69 -16.73 9.25 0.95
CA GLY A 69 -17.72 9.33 -0.13
C GLY A 69 -17.40 8.43 -1.32
N LEU A 70 -16.67 7.33 -1.11
CA LEU A 70 -16.23 6.41 -2.16
C LEU A 70 -16.08 4.97 -1.64
N GLY A 71 -16.16 4.01 -2.56
CA GLY A 71 -15.83 2.60 -2.26
C GLY A 71 -14.32 2.37 -2.23
N LEU A 72 -13.85 1.65 -1.22
CA LEU A 72 -12.45 1.23 -1.07
C LEU A 72 -12.15 0.02 -1.98
N PRO A 73 -10.89 -0.12 -2.42
CA PRO A 73 -10.48 -1.26 -3.24
C PRO A 73 -10.63 -2.57 -2.45
N SER A 74 -11.00 -3.64 -3.15
CA SER A 74 -11.30 -4.94 -2.52
C SER A 74 -10.07 -5.50 -1.82
N SER A 75 -8.90 -5.36 -2.44
CA SER A 75 -7.65 -5.85 -1.83
C SER A 75 -7.32 -5.15 -0.51
N TYR A 76 -7.62 -3.87 -0.37
CA TYR A 76 -7.42 -3.15 0.88
C TYR A 76 -8.45 -3.52 1.95
N LYS A 77 -9.73 -3.74 1.55
CA LYS A 77 -10.76 -4.19 2.49
C LYS A 77 -10.45 -5.58 3.05
N ASP A 78 -10.05 -6.52 2.19
CA ASP A 78 -9.66 -7.85 2.62
C ASP A 78 -8.43 -7.81 3.55
N PHE A 79 -7.46 -6.96 3.23
CA PHE A 79 -6.33 -6.70 4.11
C PHE A 79 -6.76 -6.16 5.48
N LEU A 80 -7.62 -5.14 5.55
CA LEU A 80 -8.09 -4.58 6.82
C LEU A 80 -8.77 -5.66 7.69
N LEU A 81 -9.60 -6.50 7.09
CA LEU A 81 -10.29 -7.59 7.78
C LEU A 81 -9.34 -8.69 8.29
N ALA A 82 -8.27 -8.97 7.56
CA ALA A 82 -7.24 -9.94 7.93
C ALA A 82 -6.24 -9.39 8.96
N PHE A 83 -5.69 -8.20 8.70
CA PHE A 83 -4.63 -7.56 9.51
C PHE A 83 -5.17 -6.93 10.80
N ARG A 84 -6.40 -6.40 10.76
CA ARG A 84 -7.10 -5.77 11.89
C ARG A 84 -6.24 -4.73 12.61
N PRO A 85 -5.79 -3.67 11.90
CA PRO A 85 -4.91 -2.67 12.48
C PRO A 85 -5.57 -2.03 13.72
N SER A 86 -4.80 -1.95 14.80
CA SER A 86 -5.23 -1.28 16.02
C SER A 86 -5.26 0.23 15.85
N PHE A 87 -6.09 0.90 16.63
CA PHE A 87 -6.07 2.36 16.70
C PHE A 87 -4.77 2.79 17.39
N LEU A 88 -3.95 3.56 16.67
CA LEU A 88 -2.65 4.02 17.14
C LEU A 88 -2.82 5.31 17.94
N ARG A 89 -2.22 5.40 19.13
CA ARG A 89 -2.36 6.56 20.03
C ARG A 89 -1.21 7.53 19.87
N GLU A 90 -1.45 8.84 19.97
CA GLU A 90 -0.44 9.91 19.88
C GLU A 90 0.84 9.68 20.72
N SER A 91 0.73 9.03 21.89
CA SER A 91 1.89 8.65 22.72
C SER A 91 2.81 7.59 22.11
N GLU A 92 2.35 6.87 21.09
CA GLU A 92 3.17 5.96 20.26
C GLU A 92 3.94 6.74 19.17
N PHE A 93 3.78 8.06 19.10
CA PHE A 93 4.41 8.96 18.11
C PHE A 93 5.38 9.98 18.74
N GLU A 94 5.64 9.93 20.06
CA GLU A 94 6.17 11.10 20.77
C GLU A 94 7.69 11.35 20.71
N TRP A 95 8.55 10.46 20.20
CA TRP A 95 10.00 10.70 20.27
C TRP A 95 10.80 10.16 19.10
N GLY A 96 10.94 10.93 18.02
CA GLY A 96 12.04 10.78 17.04
C GLY A 96 12.16 9.42 16.32
N ASP A 97 11.21 8.52 16.54
CA ASP A 97 11.15 7.19 15.96
C ASP A 97 10.17 7.24 14.78
N GLU A 98 10.72 7.02 13.59
CA GLU A 98 10.00 6.84 12.34
C GLU A 98 8.83 5.84 12.53
N PHE A 99 7.60 6.17 12.09
CA PHE A 99 6.42 5.31 12.32
C PHE A 99 6.25 4.22 11.26
N TYR A 100 6.07 2.96 11.67
CA TYR A 100 5.88 1.84 10.75
C TYR A 100 4.57 1.11 11.03
N GLY A 101 3.65 1.14 10.07
CA GLY A 101 2.43 0.34 10.14
C GLY A 101 1.25 0.92 9.38
N PHE A 102 0.11 0.24 9.52
CA PHE A 102 -1.15 0.60 8.89
C PHE A 102 -2.12 1.22 9.89
N PHE A 103 -2.88 2.20 9.41
CA PHE A 103 -3.89 2.88 10.20
C PHE A 103 -5.15 2.03 10.37
N SER A 104 -5.78 2.16 11.54
CA SER A 104 -7.15 1.66 11.73
C SER A 104 -8.11 2.43 10.81
N PRO A 105 -9.25 1.86 10.40
CA PRO A 105 -10.19 2.54 9.51
C PRO A 105 -10.60 3.94 9.98
N GLU A 106 -10.66 4.18 11.28
CA GLU A 106 -10.98 5.47 11.88
C GLU A 106 -9.89 6.54 11.63
N GLN A 107 -8.63 6.14 11.47
CA GLN A 107 -7.46 7.01 11.28
C GLN A 107 -7.11 7.25 9.81
N VAL A 108 -7.66 6.45 8.89
CA VAL A 108 -7.49 6.64 7.45
C VAL A 108 -8.28 7.88 6.98
N GLY A 109 -7.71 8.63 6.05
CA GLY A 109 -8.31 9.86 5.51
C GLY A 109 -7.54 10.39 4.31
N PHE A 110 -7.96 11.53 3.76
CA PHE A 110 -7.22 12.17 2.67
C PHE A 110 -5.85 12.64 3.15
N PHE A 111 -4.82 12.38 2.34
CA PHE A 111 -3.44 12.75 2.64
C PHE A 111 -3.28 14.26 2.79
N SER A 112 -3.99 15.03 1.98
CA SER A 112 -4.04 16.50 2.02
C SER A 112 -4.59 17.05 3.35
N ASP A 113 -5.48 16.31 4.01
CA ASP A 113 -6.05 16.70 5.31
C ASP A 113 -5.19 16.21 6.48
N LEU A 114 -4.67 14.99 6.39
CA LEU A 114 -3.96 14.33 7.49
C LEU A 114 -2.47 14.71 7.60
N ARG A 115 -1.85 15.15 6.50
CA ARG A 115 -0.43 15.51 6.40
C ARG A 115 -0.21 16.68 5.41
N PRO A 116 -0.85 17.85 5.61
CA PRO A 116 -0.77 18.96 4.67
C PRO A 116 0.66 19.47 4.45
N GLU A 117 1.51 19.45 5.47
CA GLU A 117 2.92 19.89 5.39
C GLU A 117 3.74 18.96 4.50
N LEU A 118 3.62 17.64 4.70
CA LEU A 118 4.32 16.65 3.88
C LEU A 118 3.82 16.69 2.45
N LYS A 119 2.50 16.84 2.25
CA LYS A 119 1.91 17.02 0.92
C LYS A 119 2.47 18.25 0.21
N CYS A 120 2.66 19.36 0.94
CA CYS A 120 3.29 20.58 0.41
C CYS A 120 4.73 20.32 -0.05
N VAL A 121 5.54 19.64 0.76
CA VAL A 121 6.94 19.29 0.43
C VAL A 121 6.99 18.38 -0.79
N ILE A 122 6.20 17.30 -0.80
CA ILE A 122 6.21 16.31 -1.90
C ILE A 122 5.70 16.93 -3.21
N SER A 123 4.72 17.83 -3.15
CA SER A 123 4.13 18.44 -4.35
C SER A 123 4.95 19.61 -4.93
N HIS A 124 6.13 19.91 -4.37
CA HIS A 124 6.96 21.05 -4.80
C HIS A 124 8.38 20.63 -5.24
N PRO A 125 8.75 20.82 -6.53
CA PRO A 125 7.94 21.40 -7.60
C PRO A 125 6.81 20.46 -8.04
N ALA A 126 5.78 21.02 -8.67
CA ALA A 126 4.73 20.21 -9.29
C ALA A 126 5.31 19.40 -10.45
N ILE A 127 5.12 18.08 -10.41
CA ILE A 127 5.59 17.15 -11.44
C ILE A 127 4.36 16.49 -12.07
N GLU A 128 4.24 16.58 -13.38
CA GLU A 128 3.14 16.01 -14.15
C GLU A 128 3.68 15.19 -15.32
N THR A 129 3.96 13.91 -15.04
CA THR A 129 4.50 12.98 -16.04
C THR A 129 3.45 12.54 -17.05
N ALA A 130 3.80 12.43 -18.33
CA ALA A 130 2.89 11.97 -19.39
C ALA A 130 2.52 10.47 -19.25
N ASP A 131 1.38 10.06 -19.82
CA ASP A 131 0.80 8.71 -19.65
C ASP A 131 1.80 7.60 -20.03
N GLU A 132 2.57 7.82 -21.10
CA GLU A 132 3.56 6.90 -21.68
C GLU A 132 4.64 6.49 -20.67
N ARG A 133 4.95 7.39 -19.73
CA ARG A 133 5.97 7.19 -18.69
C ARG A 133 5.34 6.91 -17.33
N TYR A 134 4.17 7.48 -17.06
CA TYR A 134 3.47 7.32 -15.78
C TYR A 134 2.92 5.90 -15.63
N TYR A 135 2.23 5.33 -16.63
CA TYR A 135 1.57 4.03 -16.47
C TYR A 135 2.50 2.82 -16.72
N ILE A 136 3.81 3.00 -16.57
CA ILE A 136 4.77 1.89 -16.54
C ILE A 136 4.89 1.39 -15.10
N TYR A 137 4.48 0.15 -14.87
CA TYR A 137 4.56 -0.53 -13.58
C TYR A 137 5.54 -1.70 -13.65
N GLY A 138 6.12 -2.04 -12.49
CA GLY A 138 7.09 -3.12 -12.40
C GLY A 138 8.54 -2.63 -12.49
N VAL A 139 9.46 -3.53 -12.80
CA VAL A 139 10.92 -3.26 -12.83
C VAL A 139 11.35 -2.14 -13.79
N ASP A 140 10.52 -1.82 -14.79
CA ASP A 140 10.78 -0.75 -15.75
C ASP A 140 10.24 0.62 -15.29
N GLN A 141 9.60 0.69 -14.12
CA GLN A 141 9.06 1.92 -13.55
C GLN A 141 10.17 2.91 -13.22
N ASP A 142 9.99 4.16 -13.65
CA ASP A 142 10.82 5.28 -13.24
C ASP A 142 10.26 5.88 -11.93
N GLY A 143 11.03 5.78 -10.84
CA GLY A 143 10.62 6.24 -9.52
C GLY A 143 10.46 7.76 -9.38
N VAL A 144 10.88 8.56 -10.37
CA VAL A 144 10.62 10.00 -10.41
C VAL A 144 9.46 10.38 -11.35
N ALA A 145 8.91 9.41 -12.10
CA ALA A 145 7.76 9.61 -12.97
C ALA A 145 6.46 9.69 -12.16
N VAL A 146 6.18 10.85 -11.58
CA VAL A 146 5.03 11.09 -10.70
C VAL A 146 4.02 12.09 -11.28
N ARG A 147 2.86 12.19 -10.62
CA ARG A 147 1.81 13.19 -10.85
C ARG A 147 1.39 13.77 -9.51
N THR A 148 2.01 14.88 -9.13
CA THR A 148 1.79 15.51 -7.83
C THR A 148 0.34 15.91 -7.60
N ARG A 149 -0.43 16.22 -8.66
CA ARG A 149 -1.87 16.48 -8.55
C ARG A 149 -2.69 15.32 -7.95
N TYR A 150 -2.21 14.07 -8.06
CA TYR A 150 -2.94 12.91 -7.51
C TYR A 150 -2.89 12.85 -5.98
N LEU A 151 -1.96 13.59 -5.36
CA LEU A 151 -1.87 13.70 -3.91
C LEU A 151 -3.05 14.45 -3.28
N ASP A 152 -3.78 15.26 -4.05
CA ASP A 152 -4.93 16.02 -3.54
C ASP A 152 -6.06 15.12 -3.04
N LYS A 153 -6.24 13.96 -3.71
CA LYS A 153 -7.26 12.96 -3.35
C LYS A 153 -6.67 11.61 -2.94
N ALA A 154 -5.36 11.55 -2.73
CA ALA A 154 -4.73 10.34 -2.21
C ALA A 154 -5.25 10.06 -0.80
N ILE A 155 -5.49 8.79 -0.48
CA ILE A 155 -5.93 8.32 0.83
C ILE A 155 -4.72 7.76 1.56
N LEU A 156 -4.41 8.30 2.73
CA LEU A 156 -3.29 7.86 3.55
C LEU A 156 -3.71 6.66 4.40
N VAL A 157 -3.08 5.50 4.17
CA VAL A 157 -3.47 4.22 4.80
C VAL A 157 -2.43 3.67 5.79
N GLY A 158 -1.24 4.25 5.83
CA GLY A 158 -0.16 3.87 6.73
C GLY A 158 1.10 4.67 6.46
N LEU A 159 2.13 4.47 7.28
CA LEU A 159 3.47 4.99 7.01
C LEU A 159 4.50 3.87 7.15
N ALA A 160 5.58 4.07 6.42
CA ALA A 160 6.76 3.26 6.39
C ALA A 160 7.92 4.17 6.82
N GLY A 161 8.07 4.36 8.11
CA GLY A 161 8.82 5.46 8.68
C GLY A 161 8.16 6.80 8.35
N ASP A 162 8.91 7.70 7.73
CA ASP A 162 8.37 8.97 7.21
C ASP A 162 7.69 8.83 5.83
N ASN A 163 7.72 7.63 5.24
CA ASN A 163 7.27 7.40 3.88
C ASN A 163 5.77 7.07 3.84
N PRO A 164 4.92 7.91 3.23
CA PRO A 164 3.48 7.66 3.19
C PRO A 164 3.11 6.51 2.26
N ILE A 165 2.19 5.66 2.73
CA ILE A 165 1.52 4.63 1.93
C ILE A 165 0.15 5.18 1.52
N LEU A 166 -0.05 5.33 0.22
CA LEU A 166 -1.18 6.06 -0.36
C LEU A 166 -2.00 5.17 -1.31
N LEU A 167 -3.31 5.33 -1.30
CA LEU A 167 -4.23 4.87 -2.36
C LEU A 167 -4.66 6.07 -3.20
N HIS A 168 -4.50 6.01 -4.51
CA HIS A 168 -4.84 7.12 -5.42
C HIS A 168 -6.28 6.96 -5.92
N SER A 169 -7.23 7.66 -5.30
CA SER A 169 -8.65 7.47 -5.58
C SER A 169 -9.08 7.88 -7.00
N ASP A 170 -8.31 8.72 -7.68
CA ASP A 170 -8.57 9.12 -9.07
C ASP A 170 -8.04 8.10 -10.09
N GLU A 171 -7.14 7.21 -9.67
CA GLU A 171 -6.51 6.21 -10.52
C GLU A 171 -7.05 4.83 -10.14
N LYS A 172 -8.08 4.38 -10.86
CA LYS A 172 -8.74 3.10 -10.63
C LYS A 172 -8.67 2.18 -11.83
N THR A 173 -8.55 0.88 -11.57
CA THR A 173 -8.77 -0.18 -12.56
C THR A 173 -10.28 -0.36 -12.83
N LEU A 174 -10.61 -1.13 -13.86
CA LEU A 174 -11.99 -1.42 -14.26
C LEU A 174 -12.80 -2.14 -13.16
N ASP A 175 -12.13 -2.96 -12.35
CA ASP A 175 -12.69 -3.68 -11.21
C ASP A 175 -12.62 -2.90 -9.88
N GLY A 176 -12.22 -1.62 -9.93
CA GLY A 176 -12.30 -0.70 -8.81
C GLY A 176 -11.11 -0.77 -7.83
N GLU A 177 -10.06 -1.51 -8.15
CA GLU A 177 -8.79 -1.38 -7.44
C GLU A 177 -8.18 0.00 -7.69
N MET A 178 -7.42 0.52 -6.72
CA MET A 178 -6.75 1.82 -6.82
C MET A 178 -5.25 1.62 -6.99
N GLU A 179 -4.61 2.47 -7.78
CA GLU A 179 -3.15 2.59 -7.77
C GLU A 179 -2.69 2.89 -6.33
N CYS A 180 -1.64 2.22 -5.90
CA CYS A 180 -1.08 2.37 -4.56
C CYS A 180 0.38 2.80 -4.67
N SER A 181 0.87 3.62 -3.72
CA SER A 181 2.25 4.08 -3.73
C SER A 181 2.87 4.16 -2.35
N ILE A 182 4.18 3.92 -2.28
CA ILE A 182 5.04 4.23 -1.14
C ILE A 182 6.11 5.24 -1.58
N TRP A 183 6.20 6.36 -0.87
CA TRP A 183 7.09 7.48 -1.23
C TRP A 183 8.37 7.43 -0.42
N GLY A 184 9.49 7.02 -1.02
CA GLY A 184 10.80 6.97 -0.38
C GLY A 184 11.69 8.18 -0.69
N SER A 185 12.83 8.27 0.00
CA SER A 185 13.84 9.32 -0.22
C SER A 185 14.48 9.32 -1.61
N VAL A 186 14.46 8.18 -2.32
CA VAL A 186 15.06 8.00 -3.65
C VAL A 186 14.02 7.95 -4.78
N GLY A 187 12.74 8.14 -4.49
CA GLY A 187 11.65 8.11 -5.45
C GLY A 187 10.39 7.45 -4.89
N VAL A 188 9.37 7.32 -5.74
CA VAL A 188 8.13 6.63 -5.43
C VAL A 188 8.13 5.25 -6.06
N TYR A 189 7.70 4.25 -5.31
CA TYR A 189 7.26 2.99 -5.90
C TYR A 189 5.73 3.01 -6.01
N ARG A 190 5.22 2.85 -7.23
CA ARG A 190 3.79 2.70 -7.50
C ARG A 190 3.47 1.28 -7.96
N ALA A 191 2.31 0.80 -7.54
CA ALA A 191 1.75 -0.50 -7.86
C ALA A 191 0.29 -0.32 -8.34
N PRO A 192 -0.19 -1.16 -9.26
CA PRO A 192 -1.54 -1.05 -9.79
C PRO A 192 -2.63 -1.37 -8.75
N THR A 193 -2.27 -2.01 -7.64
CA THR A 193 -3.20 -2.34 -6.54
C THR A 193 -2.49 -2.28 -5.20
N PHE A 194 -3.26 -2.22 -4.12
CA PHE A 194 -2.74 -2.40 -2.76
C PHE A 194 -2.14 -3.81 -2.57
N SER A 195 -2.78 -4.86 -3.11
CA SER A 195 -2.26 -6.23 -3.04
C SER A 195 -0.87 -6.38 -3.65
N GLU A 196 -0.61 -5.74 -4.79
CA GLU A 196 0.70 -5.81 -5.45
C GLU A 196 1.76 -5.02 -4.67
N LEU A 197 1.41 -3.85 -4.13
CA LEU A 197 2.32 -3.12 -3.22
C LEU A 197 2.74 -4.02 -2.05
N MET A 198 1.78 -4.68 -1.40
CA MET A 198 2.09 -5.55 -0.25
C MET A 198 2.93 -6.77 -0.64
N ARG A 199 2.65 -7.42 -1.78
CA ARG A 199 3.48 -8.52 -2.31
C ARG A 199 4.95 -8.10 -2.41
N GLN A 200 5.19 -6.93 -2.99
CA GLN A 200 6.53 -6.40 -3.25
C GLN A 200 7.24 -6.01 -1.96
N VAL A 201 6.55 -5.30 -1.07
CA VAL A 201 7.08 -4.88 0.23
C VAL A 201 7.44 -6.09 1.09
N SER A 202 6.62 -7.15 1.10
CA SER A 202 6.91 -8.35 1.89
C SER A 202 8.22 -9.02 1.52
N VAL A 203 8.48 -9.17 0.22
CA VAL A 203 9.71 -9.81 -0.27
C VAL A 203 10.91 -8.89 -0.01
N SER A 204 10.76 -7.59 -0.20
CA SER A 204 11.82 -6.61 0.06
C SER A 204 12.21 -6.58 1.54
N GLU A 205 11.25 -6.56 2.45
CA GLU A 205 11.51 -6.60 3.90
C GLU A 205 12.16 -7.92 4.32
N ILE A 206 11.68 -9.07 3.84
CA ILE A 206 12.25 -10.38 4.18
C ILE A 206 13.68 -10.51 3.66
N LYS A 207 13.96 -10.10 2.42
CA LYS A 207 15.27 -10.28 1.78
C LYS A 207 16.31 -9.25 2.25
N SER A 208 15.91 -8.00 2.40
CA SER A 208 16.83 -6.88 2.59
C SER A 208 16.64 -6.10 3.88
N GLY A 209 15.54 -6.31 4.60
CA GLY A 209 15.18 -5.51 5.76
C GLY A 209 14.84 -4.05 5.44
N SER A 210 14.67 -3.71 4.16
CA SER A 210 14.34 -2.35 3.68
C SER A 210 13.41 -2.42 2.48
N TRP A 211 12.86 -1.27 2.05
CA TRP A 211 12.06 -1.17 0.83
C TRP A 211 12.84 -0.69 -0.39
N GLY A 212 14.14 -0.42 -0.26
CA GLY A 212 14.95 0.13 -1.35
C GLY A 212 15.11 -0.79 -2.57
N ALA A 213 14.66 -2.04 -2.48
CA ALA A 213 14.79 -3.05 -3.53
C ALA A 213 13.52 -3.27 -4.36
N ILE A 214 12.45 -2.48 -4.16
CA ILE A 214 11.24 -2.51 -5.01
C ILE A 214 11.36 -1.49 -6.16
N PRO A 215 10.84 -1.78 -7.37
CA PRO A 215 10.13 -2.99 -7.78
C PRO A 215 11.03 -4.23 -7.93
N ILE A 216 10.50 -5.38 -7.51
CA ILE A 216 11.07 -6.71 -7.74
C ILE A 216 10.34 -7.34 -8.95
N ALA A 217 11.07 -8.03 -9.83
CA ALA A 217 10.48 -8.71 -10.99
C ALA A 217 9.43 -9.74 -10.55
N GLN A 218 8.33 -9.89 -11.31
CA GLN A 218 7.27 -10.84 -10.95
C GLN A 218 7.78 -12.27 -10.77
N ALA A 219 8.77 -12.69 -11.56
CA ALA A 219 9.40 -14.01 -11.45
C ALA A 219 10.12 -14.24 -10.11
N ASP A 220 10.61 -13.17 -9.46
CA ASP A 220 11.32 -13.23 -8.19
C ASP A 220 10.40 -13.19 -6.96
N LEU A 221 9.10 -13.00 -7.19
CA LEU A 221 8.04 -13.15 -6.18
C LEU A 221 7.61 -14.63 -6.04
N VAL A 222 7.92 -15.47 -7.03
CA VAL A 222 7.59 -16.91 -7.04
C VAL A 222 8.33 -17.63 -5.90
N ASN A 223 7.68 -18.60 -5.28
CA ASN A 223 8.15 -19.32 -4.08
C ASN A 223 8.42 -18.42 -2.85
N THR A 224 7.77 -17.26 -2.76
CA THR A 224 7.83 -16.39 -1.58
C THR A 224 6.47 -16.26 -0.91
N CYS A 225 6.39 -15.53 0.21
CA CYS A 225 5.10 -15.22 0.83
C CYS A 225 4.13 -14.51 -0.13
N ALA A 226 4.64 -13.73 -1.10
CA ALA A 226 3.83 -13.00 -2.07
C ALA A 226 2.84 -13.89 -2.86
N GLU A 227 3.15 -15.17 -3.08
CA GLU A 227 2.25 -16.10 -3.80
C GLU A 227 0.94 -16.41 -3.08
N LYS A 228 0.87 -16.16 -1.76
CA LYS A 228 -0.38 -16.29 -1.02
C LYS A 228 -1.45 -15.34 -1.55
N ILE A 229 -1.03 -14.18 -2.08
CA ILE A 229 -1.91 -13.21 -2.71
C ILE A 229 -1.98 -13.48 -4.21
N LYS A 230 -3.16 -13.90 -4.66
CA LYS A 230 -3.44 -14.33 -6.04
C LYS A 230 -3.82 -13.11 -6.89
N ILE A 231 -3.06 -12.94 -7.97
CA ILE A 231 -3.31 -11.94 -9.01
C ILE A 231 -3.27 -12.67 -10.35
N LEU A 232 -4.37 -12.59 -11.09
CA LEU A 232 -4.55 -13.18 -12.41
C LEU A 232 -4.19 -12.19 -13.52
N ASP A 233 -3.79 -12.68 -14.69
CA ASP A 233 -3.58 -11.86 -15.89
C ASP A 233 -2.67 -10.63 -15.66
N VAL A 234 -1.59 -10.80 -14.89
CA VAL A 234 -0.60 -9.77 -14.58
C VAL A 234 -0.06 -9.14 -15.87
N TRP A 235 -0.33 -7.84 -16.06
CA TRP A 235 0.05 -7.08 -17.25
C TRP A 235 1.20 -6.09 -17.01
N TRP A 236 1.70 -6.02 -15.77
CA TRP A 236 2.92 -5.31 -15.38
C TRP A 236 4.11 -6.28 -15.25
N ARG A 237 5.32 -5.74 -15.07
CA ARG A 237 6.58 -6.52 -15.14
C ARG A 237 7.22 -6.80 -13.79
#